data_AF-A0A524GPC1-F1
#
_entry.id   AF-A0A524GPC1-F1
#
_cell.length_a   1.000
_cell.length_b   1.000
_cell.length_c   1.000
_cell.angle_alpha   90.00
_cell.angle_beta   90.00
_cell.angle_gamma   90.00
#
_symmetry.space_group_name_H-M   'P 1'
#
loop_
_entity.id
_entity.type
_entity.pdbx_description
1 polymer ?
#
loop_
_entity_poly.entity_id
_entity_poly.type
_entity_poly.pdbx_seq_one_letter_code
_entity_poly.pdbx_strand_id
1 'polypeptide(L)'
;MRKLFYIGVLAFLAPFVVQADETKYYRWVDAEGNVHYGDSIPAEYAEYPKQVLNDHGITVDSLAGKKSEEELEAENRAKEVRVAQELQQRADQALLATYLSVEEILMHRDRRVELFQAQSRVTELYLSNLSRRLEVLRAEAANYQPYSENSEAPMIPRELADDLRETKETIERHQTNLKKFRADEQQIITRFAGDISRFKILKGIEEN
;
A
#
# COMPACT_ATOMS: atom_id res chain seq x y z
N MET A 1 77.20 25.48 61.79
CA MET A 1 76.67 24.11 62.00
C MET A 1 75.18 24.20 62.33
N ARG A 2 74.43 23.19 61.88
CA ARG A 2 72.99 22.88 62.13
C ARG A 2 71.94 23.67 61.35
N LYS A 3 71.44 22.99 60.32
CA LYS A 3 70.16 23.19 59.63
C LYS A 3 69.01 22.74 60.54
N LEU A 4 67.87 23.45 60.50
CA LEU A 4 66.58 22.94 60.96
C LEU A 4 65.51 23.36 59.94
N PHE A 5 64.77 22.36 59.47
CA PHE A 5 63.72 22.42 58.46
C PHE A 5 62.43 22.96 59.07
N TYR A 6 61.75 23.87 58.38
CA TYR A 6 60.35 24.19 58.60
C TYR A 6 59.51 23.74 57.40
N ILE A 7 58.53 22.90 57.70
CA ILE A 7 57.51 22.38 56.78
C ILE A 7 56.53 23.53 56.48
N GLY A 8 56.53 24.01 55.24
CA GLY A 8 55.50 24.92 54.74
C GLY A 8 54.33 24.11 54.19
N VAL A 9 53.21 24.09 54.91
CA VAL A 9 51.94 23.54 54.40
C VAL A 9 51.42 24.49 53.32
N LEU A 10 51.44 24.04 52.06
CA LEU A 10 50.82 24.74 50.94
C LEU A 10 49.33 24.38 50.94
N ALA A 11 48.47 25.29 51.38
CA ALA A 11 47.03 25.16 51.24
C ALA A 11 46.64 25.37 49.76
N PHE A 12 46.36 24.27 49.06
CA PHE A 12 45.75 24.32 47.73
C PHE A 12 44.28 24.70 47.88
N LEU A 13 43.97 25.98 47.63
CA LEU A 13 42.60 26.45 47.41
C LEU A 13 42.13 25.92 46.06
N ALA A 14 41.31 24.86 46.07
CA ALA A 14 40.56 24.45 44.89
C ALA A 14 39.44 25.48 44.64
N PRO A 15 39.33 26.08 43.45
CA PRO A 15 38.19 26.89 43.12
C PRO A 15 36.95 25.98 43.00
N PHE A 16 35.98 26.20 43.88
CA PHE A 16 34.61 25.71 43.69
C PHE A 16 34.08 26.39 42.42
N VAL A 17 33.97 25.63 41.33
CA VAL A 17 33.16 26.04 40.20
C VAL A 17 31.71 25.90 40.64
N VAL A 18 31.09 27.02 41.02
CA VAL A 18 29.64 27.10 41.16
C VAL A 18 29.08 26.92 39.76
N GLN A 19 28.56 25.73 39.44
CA GLN A 19 27.63 25.61 38.32
C GLN A 19 26.40 26.42 38.72
N ALA A 20 26.28 27.62 38.15
CA ALA A 20 25.02 28.34 38.19
C ALA A 20 24.02 27.47 37.41
N ASP A 21 23.05 26.90 38.10
CA ASP A 21 21.83 26.41 37.47
C ASP A 21 21.14 27.65 36.87
N GLU A 22 21.23 27.79 35.54
CA GLU A 22 20.54 28.84 34.81
C GLU A 22 19.03 28.62 35.02
N THR A 23 18.39 29.55 35.73
CA THR A 23 17.00 29.40 36.15
C THR A 23 16.11 29.73 34.96
N LYS A 24 15.60 28.69 34.29
CA LYS A 24 14.75 28.86 33.11
C LYS A 24 13.36 29.33 33.53
N TYR A 25 12.92 30.44 32.94
CA TYR A 25 11.55 30.92 33.07
C TYR A 25 10.77 30.64 31.78
N TYR A 26 9.46 30.46 31.88
CA TYR A 26 8.59 30.25 30.75
C TYR A 26 7.58 31.39 30.64
N ARG A 27 7.28 31.77 29.41
CA ARG A 27 6.21 32.71 29.05
C ARG A 27 5.21 32.02 28.15
N TRP A 28 3.93 32.04 28.49
CA TRP A 28 2.85 31.50 27.65
C TRP A 28 1.63 32.41 27.66
N VAL A 29 0.70 32.17 26.73
CA VAL A 29 -0.55 32.93 26.60
C VAL A 29 -1.71 31.95 26.76
N ASP A 30 -2.67 32.27 27.63
CA ASP A 30 -3.88 31.45 27.83
C ASP A 30 -4.93 31.67 26.71
N ALA A 31 -6.07 30.99 26.81
CA ALA A 31 -7.15 31.10 25.82
C ALA A 31 -7.82 32.48 25.81
N GLU A 32 -7.79 33.18 26.94
CA GLU A 32 -8.32 34.54 27.12
C GLU A 32 -7.35 35.64 26.64
N GLY A 33 -6.14 35.26 26.22
CA GLY A 33 -5.12 36.18 25.73
C GLY A 33 -4.23 36.79 26.81
N ASN A 34 -4.32 36.33 28.06
CA ASN A 34 -3.46 36.80 29.14
C ASN A 34 -2.08 36.13 29.07
N VAL A 35 -1.05 36.94 29.30
CA VAL A 35 0.33 36.48 29.32
C VAL A 35 0.71 36.05 30.73
N HIS A 36 1.19 34.82 30.86
CA HIS A 36 1.65 34.22 32.12
C HIS A 36 3.16 34.00 32.10
N TYR A 37 3.76 34.07 33.28
CA TYR A 37 5.18 33.77 33.51
C TYR A 37 5.32 32.81 34.69
N GLY A 38 6.23 31.84 34.59
CA GLY A 38 6.47 30.89 35.66
C GLY A 38 7.80 30.16 35.50
N ASP A 39 8.31 29.62 36.60
CA ASP A 39 9.43 28.67 36.63
C ASP A 39 9.02 27.27 36.12
N SER A 40 7.72 27.00 36.06
CA SER A 40 7.12 25.77 35.58
C SER A 40 5.79 26.06 34.87
N ILE A 41 5.42 25.22 33.90
CA ILE A 41 4.17 25.37 33.14
C ILE A 41 3.13 24.42 33.73
N PRO A 42 1.97 24.93 34.21
CA PRO A 42 0.86 24.09 34.63
C PRO A 42 0.41 23.13 33.53
N ALA A 43 -0.03 21.92 33.90
CA ALA A 43 -0.41 20.88 32.94
C ALA A 43 -1.51 21.32 31.95
N GLU A 44 -2.41 22.21 32.38
CA GLU A 44 -3.48 22.81 31.57
C GLU A 44 -2.97 23.64 30.37
N TYR A 45 -1.75 24.19 30.44
CA TYR A 45 -1.12 24.97 29.35
C TYR A 45 -0.03 24.21 28.62
N ALA A 46 0.15 22.91 28.88
CA ALA A 46 1.23 22.12 28.28
C ALA A 46 1.17 22.12 26.74
N GLU A 47 -0.05 22.15 26.18
CA GLU A 47 -0.32 22.14 24.74
C GLU A 47 -0.24 23.54 24.08
N TYR A 48 -0.03 24.63 24.84
CA TYR A 48 0.05 25.98 24.28
C TYR A 48 1.47 26.31 23.81
N PRO A 49 1.62 27.22 22.82
CA PRO A 49 2.94 27.74 22.47
C PRO A 49 3.53 28.49 23.68
N LYS A 50 4.80 28.22 23.99
CA LYS A 50 5.53 28.90 25.07
C LYS A 50 6.92 29.31 24.66
N GLN A 51 7.43 30.34 25.31
CA GLN A 51 8.78 30.85 25.14
C GLN A 51 9.60 30.53 26.38
N VAL A 52 10.83 30.07 26.20
CA VAL A 52 11.80 29.89 27.28
C VAL A 52 12.61 31.18 27.39
N LEU A 53 12.70 31.71 28.59
CA LEU A 53 13.43 32.92 28.94
C LEU A 53 14.64 32.55 29.81
N ASN A 54 15.73 33.28 29.65
CA ASN A 54 16.87 33.21 30.56
C ASN A 54 16.64 34.05 31.82
N ASP A 55 17.63 34.06 32.73
CA ASP A 55 17.62 34.84 33.99
C ASP A 55 17.40 36.35 33.79
N HIS A 56 17.63 36.87 32.57
CA HIS A 56 17.46 38.28 32.22
C HIS A 56 16.11 38.55 31.53
N GLY A 57 15.21 37.56 31.46
CA GLY A 57 13.89 37.68 30.82
C GLY A 57 13.95 37.72 29.28
N ILE A 58 15.08 37.36 28.68
CA ILE A 58 15.27 37.35 27.23
C ILE A 58 14.85 35.98 26.69
N THR A 59 14.03 35.96 25.63
CA THR A 59 13.65 34.70 24.96
C THR A 59 14.87 34.04 24.34
N VAL A 60 15.18 32.84 24.84
CA VAL A 60 16.27 31.99 24.36
C VAL A 60 15.77 30.80 23.55
N ASP A 61 14.50 30.41 23.72
CA ASP A 61 13.86 29.33 22.94
C ASP A 61 12.34 29.54 22.80
N SER A 62 11.71 28.86 21.85
CA SER A 62 10.26 28.88 21.64
C SER A 62 9.75 27.47 21.33
N LEU A 63 8.91 26.93 22.20
CA LEU A 63 8.29 25.63 22.05
C LEU A 63 6.91 25.82 21.42
N ALA A 64 6.73 25.26 20.23
CA ALA A 64 5.43 25.22 19.57
C ALA A 64 4.40 24.48 20.44
N GLY A 65 3.15 24.94 20.37
CA GLY A 65 2.02 24.24 20.97
C GLY A 65 1.65 22.97 20.21
N LYS A 66 0.55 22.35 20.59
CA LYS A 66 -0.10 21.30 19.81
C LYS A 66 -0.46 21.86 18.43
N LYS A 67 -0.09 21.11 17.41
CA LYS A 67 -0.42 21.45 16.02
C LYS A 67 -1.92 21.61 15.87
N SER A 68 -2.32 22.59 15.06
CA SER A 68 -3.72 22.72 14.69
C SER A 68 -4.17 21.52 13.85
N GLU A 69 -5.48 21.28 13.77
CA GLU A 69 -6.02 20.23 12.89
C GLU A 69 -5.59 20.46 11.43
N GLU A 70 -5.60 21.73 10.98
CA GLU A 70 -5.17 22.09 9.62
C GLU A 70 -3.68 21.79 9.36
N GLU A 71 -2.81 22.01 10.36
CA GLU A 71 -1.39 21.69 10.28
C GLU A 71 -1.15 20.17 10.23
N LEU A 72 -1.89 19.40 11.03
CA LEU A 72 -1.84 17.94 11.01
C LEU A 72 -2.33 17.38 9.68
N GLU A 73 -3.44 17.89 9.15
CA GLU A 73 -3.93 17.50 7.84
C GLU A 73 -2.95 17.86 6.72
N ALA A 74 -2.34 19.05 6.76
CA ALA A 74 -1.34 19.47 5.78
C ALA A 74 -0.10 18.56 5.81
N GLU A 75 0.37 18.20 7.01
CA GLU A 75 1.47 17.25 7.19
C GLU A 75 1.11 15.86 6.67
N ASN A 76 -0.11 15.38 6.95
CA ASN A 76 -0.58 14.09 6.45
C ASN A 76 -0.63 14.07 4.91
N ARG A 77 -1.18 15.10 4.28
CA ARG A 77 -1.18 15.24 2.80
C ARG A 77 0.24 15.28 2.24
N ALA A 78 1.14 16.06 2.86
CA ALA A 78 2.53 16.13 2.42
C ALA A 78 3.25 14.77 2.56
N LYS A 79 2.96 14.04 3.63
CA LYS A 79 3.48 12.68 3.87
C LYS A 79 2.95 11.69 2.83
N GLU A 80 1.66 11.73 2.51
CA GLU A 80 1.06 10.89 1.47
C GLU A 80 1.69 11.14 0.10
N VAL A 81 1.88 12.41 -0.27
CA VAL A 81 2.56 12.79 -1.51
C VAL A 81 4.00 12.26 -1.53
N ARG A 82 4.75 12.41 -0.44
CA ARG A 82 6.13 11.89 -0.35
C ARG A 82 6.17 10.37 -0.49
N VAL A 83 5.28 9.66 0.20
CA VAL A 83 5.19 8.20 0.11
C VAL A 83 4.84 7.77 -1.32
N ALA A 84 3.89 8.44 -1.97
CA ALA A 84 3.52 8.14 -3.36
C ALA A 84 4.70 8.37 -4.32
N GLN A 85 5.47 9.45 -4.15
CA GLN A 85 6.67 9.73 -4.94
C GLN A 85 7.76 8.66 -4.73
N GLU A 86 8.03 8.26 -3.49
CA GLU A 86 8.99 7.20 -3.18
C GLU A 86 8.58 5.86 -3.80
N LEU A 87 7.28 5.52 -3.74
CA LEU A 87 6.74 4.31 -4.36
C LEU A 87 6.89 4.35 -5.88
N GLN A 88 6.60 5.48 -6.52
CA GLN A 88 6.77 5.64 -7.96
C GLN A 88 8.25 5.51 -8.37
N GLN A 89 9.16 6.16 -7.64
CA GLN A 89 10.61 6.07 -7.91
C GLN A 89 11.11 4.63 -7.81
N ARG A 90 10.67 3.88 -6.78
CA ARG A 90 11.00 2.46 -6.65
C ARG A 90 10.43 1.63 -7.79
N ALA A 91 9.20 1.88 -8.21
CA ALA A 91 8.59 1.20 -9.35
C ALA A 91 9.35 1.48 -10.66
N ASP A 92 9.75 2.73 -10.89
CA ASP A 92 10.54 3.14 -12.06
C ASP A 92 11.93 2.47 -12.06
N GLN A 93 12.61 2.46 -10.91
CA GLN A 93 13.89 1.78 -10.76
C GLN A 93 13.76 0.28 -11.03
N ALA A 94 12.73 -0.37 -10.48
CA ALA A 94 12.47 -1.77 -10.73
C ALA A 94 12.18 -2.05 -12.22
N LEU A 95 11.40 -1.19 -12.87
CA LEU A 95 11.07 -1.31 -14.30
C LEU A 95 12.34 -1.21 -15.17
N LEU A 96 13.19 -0.22 -14.91
CA LEU A 96 14.46 -0.01 -15.63
C LEU A 96 15.51 -1.09 -15.33
N ALA A 97 15.48 -1.68 -14.13
CA ALA A 97 16.38 -2.76 -13.75
C ALA A 97 15.93 -4.12 -14.32
N THR A 98 14.62 -4.32 -14.51
CA THR A 98 14.06 -5.58 -15.01
C THR A 98 14.18 -5.70 -16.53
N TYR A 99 14.02 -4.59 -17.25
CA TYR A 99 13.98 -4.61 -18.71
C TYR A 99 15.02 -3.67 -19.32
N LEU A 100 15.71 -4.15 -20.33
CA LEU A 100 16.72 -3.40 -21.08
C LEU A 100 16.13 -2.65 -22.27
N SER A 101 14.99 -3.14 -22.80
CA SER A 101 14.34 -2.58 -23.99
C SER A 101 12.82 -2.77 -23.98
N VAL A 102 12.11 -2.01 -24.81
CA VAL A 102 10.67 -2.20 -25.04
C VAL A 102 10.38 -3.59 -25.61
N GLU A 103 11.25 -4.11 -26.48
CA GLU A 103 11.09 -5.45 -27.07
C GLU A 103 11.12 -6.54 -25.99
N GLU A 104 11.96 -6.38 -24.97
CA GLU A 104 11.98 -7.31 -23.84
C GLU A 104 10.67 -7.27 -23.05
N ILE A 105 10.12 -6.08 -22.81
CA ILE A 105 8.82 -5.92 -22.16
C ILE A 105 7.72 -6.60 -22.97
N LEU A 106 7.71 -6.43 -24.30
CA LEU A 106 6.78 -7.07 -25.22
C LEU A 106 6.90 -8.60 -25.21
N MET A 107 8.13 -9.12 -25.30
CA MET A 107 8.39 -10.56 -25.21
C MET A 107 7.88 -11.15 -23.89
N HIS A 108 8.09 -10.47 -22.76
CA HIS A 108 7.58 -10.91 -21.46
C HIS A 108 6.05 -10.85 -21.37
N ARG A 109 5.43 -9.82 -21.94
CA ARG A 109 3.96 -9.73 -22.08
C ARG A 109 3.44 -10.91 -22.87
N ASP A 110 4.01 -11.16 -24.05
CA ASP A 110 3.49 -12.15 -25.00
C ASP A 110 3.60 -13.57 -24.45
N ARG A 111 4.70 -13.90 -23.76
CA ARG A 111 4.83 -15.18 -23.03
C ARG A 111 3.76 -15.35 -21.95
N ARG A 112 3.41 -14.28 -21.23
CA ARG A 112 2.35 -14.33 -20.21
C ARG A 112 0.97 -14.43 -20.83
N VAL A 113 0.72 -13.69 -21.90
CA VAL A 113 -0.53 -13.73 -22.67
C VAL A 113 -0.76 -15.13 -23.26
N GLU A 114 0.27 -15.73 -23.86
CA GLU A 114 0.21 -17.06 -24.45
C GLU A 114 -0.26 -18.13 -23.45
N LEU A 115 0.14 -18.02 -22.19
CA LEU A 115 -0.33 -18.93 -21.13
C LEU A 115 -1.86 -18.87 -20.96
N PHE A 116 -2.44 -17.67 -20.85
CA PHE A 116 -3.88 -17.50 -20.71
C PHE A 116 -4.63 -17.90 -21.98
N GLN A 117 -4.06 -17.63 -23.16
CA GLN A 117 -4.64 -18.04 -24.42
C GLN A 117 -4.64 -19.57 -24.57
N ALA A 118 -3.56 -20.25 -24.16
CA ALA A 118 -3.50 -21.71 -24.15
C ALA A 118 -4.54 -22.32 -23.22
N GLN A 119 -4.70 -21.77 -22.01
CA GLN A 119 -5.73 -22.19 -21.06
C GLN A 119 -7.15 -21.96 -21.60
N SER A 120 -7.37 -20.82 -22.28
CA SER A 120 -8.64 -20.50 -22.93
C SER A 120 -8.97 -21.51 -24.03
N ARG A 121 -8.03 -21.80 -24.94
CA ARG A 121 -8.21 -22.77 -26.03
C ARG A 121 -8.57 -24.17 -25.51
N VAL A 122 -7.87 -24.64 -24.48
CA VAL A 122 -8.17 -25.94 -23.85
C VAL A 122 -9.57 -25.93 -23.22
N THR A 123 -9.93 -24.85 -22.55
CA THR A 123 -11.26 -24.70 -21.92
C THR A 123 -12.38 -24.65 -22.96
N GLU A 124 -12.16 -23.95 -24.08
CA GLU A 124 -13.09 -23.90 -25.21
C GLU A 124 -13.30 -25.28 -25.84
N LEU A 125 -12.23 -26.09 -25.98
CA LEU A 125 -12.35 -27.46 -26.44
C LEU A 125 -13.19 -28.32 -25.48
N TYR A 126 -12.97 -28.20 -24.16
CA TYR A 126 -13.80 -28.90 -23.17
C TYR A 126 -15.26 -28.46 -23.22
N LEU A 127 -15.51 -27.15 -23.33
CA LEU A 127 -16.86 -26.63 -23.48
C LEU A 127 -17.54 -27.17 -24.74
N SER A 128 -16.85 -27.22 -25.88
CA SER A 128 -17.38 -27.80 -27.11
C SER A 128 -17.78 -29.28 -26.94
N ASN A 129 -16.94 -30.06 -26.26
CA ASN A 129 -17.23 -31.47 -25.96
C ASN A 129 -18.42 -31.62 -25.01
N LEU A 130 -18.47 -30.83 -23.94
CA LEU A 130 -19.57 -30.84 -22.97
C LEU A 130 -20.89 -30.39 -23.58
N SER A 131 -20.87 -29.38 -24.46
CA SER A 131 -22.05 -28.95 -25.21
C SER A 131 -22.60 -30.08 -26.07
N ARG A 132 -21.73 -30.80 -26.80
CA ARG A 132 -22.17 -31.98 -27.58
C ARG A 132 -22.76 -33.08 -26.70
N ARG A 133 -22.13 -33.37 -25.55
CA ARG A 133 -22.68 -34.33 -24.56
C ARG A 133 -24.05 -33.87 -24.05
N LEU A 134 -24.19 -32.60 -23.70
CA LEU A 134 -25.45 -32.04 -23.20
C LEU A 134 -26.57 -32.17 -24.23
N GLU A 135 -26.29 -31.94 -25.52
CA GLU A 135 -27.28 -32.11 -26.58
C GLU A 135 -27.75 -33.57 -26.71
N VAL A 136 -26.84 -34.54 -26.60
CA VAL A 136 -27.20 -35.97 -26.59
C VAL A 136 -28.09 -36.30 -25.38
N LEU A 137 -27.69 -35.87 -24.18
CA LEU A 137 -28.47 -36.10 -22.95
C LEU A 137 -29.85 -35.44 -23.01
N ARG A 138 -29.96 -34.25 -23.62
CA ARG A 138 -31.23 -33.55 -23.82
C ARG A 138 -32.14 -34.30 -24.80
N ALA A 139 -31.58 -34.80 -25.90
CA ALA A 139 -32.33 -35.59 -26.87
C ALA A 139 -32.87 -36.89 -26.24
N GLU A 140 -32.08 -37.54 -25.38
CA GLU A 140 -32.53 -38.70 -24.63
C GLU A 140 -33.62 -38.33 -23.61
N ALA A 141 -33.41 -37.25 -22.84
CA ALA A 141 -34.33 -36.77 -21.83
C ALA A 141 -35.69 -36.33 -22.41
N ALA A 142 -35.75 -35.93 -23.67
CA ALA A 142 -37.00 -35.59 -24.37
C ALA A 142 -37.98 -36.78 -24.48
N ASN A 143 -37.53 -38.02 -24.24
CA ASN A 143 -38.41 -39.19 -24.17
C ASN A 143 -39.08 -39.38 -22.80
N TYR A 144 -38.76 -38.53 -21.81
CA TYR A 144 -39.19 -38.67 -20.42
C TYR A 144 -39.84 -37.40 -19.88
N GLN A 145 -40.74 -37.55 -18.91
CA GLN A 145 -41.26 -36.40 -18.15
C GLN A 145 -40.17 -35.81 -17.23
N PRO A 146 -40.09 -34.47 -17.06
CA PRO A 146 -41.02 -33.43 -17.56
C PRO A 146 -40.65 -32.84 -18.93
N TYR A 147 -39.70 -33.41 -19.66
CA TYR A 147 -39.18 -32.82 -20.90
C TYR A 147 -39.95 -33.26 -22.15
N SER A 148 -40.65 -34.40 -22.09
CA SER A 148 -41.45 -34.94 -23.17
C SER A 148 -42.79 -34.22 -23.34
N GLU A 149 -43.20 -34.01 -24.60
CA GLU A 149 -44.54 -33.55 -24.94
C GLU A 149 -45.62 -34.63 -24.74
N ASN A 150 -45.22 -35.91 -24.70
CA ASN A 150 -46.15 -37.01 -24.43
C ASN A 150 -46.42 -37.12 -22.93
N SER A 151 -47.65 -36.79 -22.50
CA SER A 151 -48.08 -36.86 -21.10
C SER A 151 -48.02 -38.27 -20.49
N GLU A 152 -47.97 -39.32 -21.31
CA GLU A 152 -47.85 -40.72 -20.86
C GLU A 152 -46.40 -41.20 -20.78
N ALA A 153 -45.42 -40.35 -21.13
CA ALA A 153 -44.01 -40.72 -21.04
C ALA A 153 -43.60 -41.05 -19.60
N PRO A 154 -42.70 -42.04 -19.39
CA PRO A 154 -42.22 -42.36 -18.06
C PRO A 154 -41.45 -41.20 -17.44
N MET A 155 -41.36 -41.20 -16.11
CA MET A 155 -40.49 -40.28 -15.38
C MET A 155 -39.03 -40.51 -15.77
N ILE A 156 -38.26 -39.41 -15.84
CA ILE A 156 -36.83 -39.48 -16.17
C ILE A 156 -36.07 -40.40 -15.18
N PRO A 157 -35.20 -41.30 -15.68
CA PRO A 157 -34.33 -42.07 -14.83
C PRO A 157 -33.41 -41.15 -14.02
N ARG A 158 -33.15 -41.53 -12.75
CA ARG A 158 -32.31 -40.73 -11.86
C ARG A 158 -30.92 -40.47 -12.44
N GLU A 159 -30.30 -41.49 -13.02
CA GLU A 159 -28.96 -41.39 -13.60
C GLU A 159 -28.91 -40.35 -14.73
N LEU A 160 -29.89 -40.35 -15.63
CA LEU A 160 -29.97 -39.37 -16.72
C LEU A 160 -30.19 -37.93 -16.20
N ALA A 161 -31.01 -37.78 -15.15
CA ALA A 161 -31.23 -36.48 -14.51
C ALA A 161 -29.95 -35.96 -13.83
N ASP A 162 -29.20 -36.84 -13.15
CA ASP A 162 -27.92 -36.51 -12.52
C ASP A 162 -26.85 -36.14 -13.57
N ASP A 163 -26.75 -36.89 -14.67
CA ASP A 163 -25.83 -36.61 -15.78
C ASP A 163 -26.11 -35.25 -16.44
N LEU A 164 -27.38 -34.92 -16.66
CA LEU A 164 -27.80 -33.62 -17.18
C LEU A 164 -27.38 -32.48 -16.25
N ARG A 165 -27.60 -32.65 -14.95
CA ARG A 165 -27.28 -31.66 -13.93
C ARG A 165 -25.76 -31.45 -13.85
N GLU A 166 -24.99 -32.52 -13.70
CA GLU A 166 -23.54 -32.46 -13.59
C GLU A 166 -22.89 -31.86 -14.85
N THR A 167 -23.39 -32.23 -16.04
CA THR A 167 -22.89 -31.68 -17.30
C THR A 167 -23.13 -30.18 -17.37
N LYS A 168 -24.32 -29.70 -16.97
CA LYS A 168 -24.64 -28.26 -16.93
C LYS A 168 -23.76 -27.51 -15.92
N GLU A 169 -23.66 -28.00 -14.69
CA GLU A 169 -22.81 -27.41 -13.65
C GLU A 169 -21.34 -27.33 -14.09
N THR A 170 -20.87 -28.36 -14.79
CA THR A 170 -19.51 -28.41 -15.34
C THR A 170 -19.30 -27.40 -16.47
N ILE A 171 -20.28 -27.25 -17.37
CA ILE A 171 -20.26 -26.20 -18.40
C ILE A 171 -20.18 -24.81 -17.76
N GLU A 172 -21.02 -24.52 -16.75
CA GLU A 172 -21.05 -23.22 -16.08
C GLU A 172 -19.70 -22.89 -15.41
N ARG A 173 -19.09 -23.88 -14.75
CA ARG A 173 -17.74 -23.76 -14.17
C ARG A 173 -16.69 -23.44 -15.24
N HIS A 174 -16.68 -24.16 -16.36
CA HIS A 174 -15.74 -23.90 -17.44
C HIS A 174 -15.97 -22.56 -18.13
N GLN A 175 -17.23 -22.13 -18.30
CA GLN A 175 -17.55 -20.79 -18.82
C GLN A 175 -17.03 -19.69 -17.89
N THR A 176 -17.16 -19.87 -16.57
CA THR A 176 -16.61 -18.95 -15.58
C THR A 176 -15.09 -18.88 -15.66
N ASN A 177 -14.42 -20.03 -15.76
CA ASN A 177 -12.96 -20.08 -15.93
C ASN A 177 -12.52 -19.40 -17.23
N LEU A 178 -13.22 -19.63 -18.35
CA LEU A 178 -12.91 -18.99 -19.63
C LEU A 178 -13.03 -17.47 -19.55
N LYS A 179 -14.09 -16.96 -18.90
CA LYS A 179 -14.24 -15.51 -18.65
C LYS A 179 -13.07 -14.96 -17.82
N LYS A 180 -12.66 -15.70 -16.78
CA LYS A 180 -11.51 -15.33 -15.95
C LYS A 180 -10.22 -15.27 -16.76
N PHE A 181 -9.90 -16.29 -17.54
CA PHE A 181 -8.66 -16.29 -18.36
C PHE A 181 -8.61 -15.13 -19.35
N ARG A 182 -9.73 -14.79 -19.99
CA ARG A 182 -9.83 -13.63 -20.89
C ARG A 182 -9.67 -12.31 -20.14
N ALA A 183 -10.21 -12.20 -18.93
CA ALA A 183 -10.03 -11.01 -18.08
C ALA A 183 -8.57 -10.87 -17.61
N ASP A 184 -7.96 -11.97 -17.18
CA ASP A 184 -6.55 -12.01 -16.74
C ASP A 184 -5.60 -11.67 -17.91
N GLU A 185 -5.88 -12.19 -19.12
CA GLU A 185 -5.17 -11.81 -20.34
C GLU A 185 -5.23 -10.30 -20.59
N GLN A 186 -6.43 -9.72 -20.59
CA GLN A 186 -6.62 -8.29 -20.83
C GLN A 186 -5.98 -7.42 -19.73
N GLN A 187 -6.05 -7.86 -18.47
CA GLN A 187 -5.40 -7.17 -17.36
C GLN A 187 -3.89 -7.15 -17.54
N ILE A 188 -3.28 -8.27 -17.95
CA ILE A 188 -1.85 -8.34 -18.24
C ILE A 188 -1.48 -7.43 -19.41
N ILE A 189 -2.22 -7.48 -20.52
CA ILE A 189 -1.97 -6.59 -21.67
C ILE A 189 -1.99 -5.13 -21.24
N THR A 190 -3.00 -4.73 -20.46
CA THR A 190 -3.17 -3.35 -19.98
C THR A 190 -2.03 -2.92 -19.06
N ARG A 191 -1.63 -3.79 -18.11
CA ARG A 191 -0.50 -3.52 -17.22
C ARG A 191 0.79 -3.32 -18.01
N PHE A 192 1.10 -4.23 -18.93
CA PHE A 192 2.32 -4.14 -19.74
C PHE A 192 2.28 -2.92 -20.67
N ALA A 193 1.12 -2.51 -21.17
CA ALA A 193 1.01 -1.26 -21.94
C ALA A 193 1.39 -0.03 -21.09
N GLY A 194 0.96 0.01 -19.83
CA GLY A 194 1.38 1.03 -18.86
C GLY A 194 2.89 1.01 -18.60
N ASP A 195 3.45 -0.19 -18.38
CA ASP A 195 4.89 -0.38 -18.18
C ASP A 195 5.70 0.07 -19.40
N ILE A 196 5.24 -0.25 -20.62
CA ILE A 196 5.87 0.19 -21.89
C ILE A 196 5.85 1.72 -21.99
N SER A 197 4.69 2.34 -21.77
CA SER A 197 4.57 3.80 -21.84
C SER A 197 5.49 4.47 -20.82
N ARG A 198 5.50 3.99 -19.57
CA ARG A 198 6.39 4.51 -18.53
C ARG A 198 7.85 4.30 -18.87
N PHE A 199 8.23 3.13 -19.39
CA PHE A 199 9.59 2.83 -19.78
C PHE A 199 10.08 3.75 -20.90
N LYS A 200 9.26 4.00 -21.92
CA LYS A 200 9.57 4.95 -23.01
C LYS A 200 9.85 6.34 -22.46
N ILE A 201 9.00 6.85 -21.56
CA ILE A 201 9.20 8.15 -20.88
C ILE A 201 10.53 8.18 -20.12
N LEU A 202 10.81 7.15 -19.31
CA LEU A 202 12.03 7.08 -18.50
C LEU A 202 13.32 6.96 -19.35
N LYS A 203 13.22 6.38 -20.56
CA LYS A 203 14.34 6.25 -21.49
C LYS A 203 14.44 7.40 -22.50
N GLY A 204 13.50 8.35 -22.50
CA GLY A 204 13.44 9.41 -23.50
C GLY A 204 13.19 8.91 -24.93
N ILE A 205 12.45 7.81 -25.08
CA ILE A 205 12.07 7.25 -26.38
C ILE A 205 10.76 7.92 -26.80
N GLU A 206 10.84 8.89 -27.71
CA GLU A 206 9.66 9.55 -28.29
C GLU A 206 8.92 8.59 -29.26
N GLU A 207 7.58 8.63 -29.22
CA GLU A 207 6.75 7.97 -30.23
C GLU A 207 6.76 8.84 -31.49
N ASN A 208 7.54 8.43 -32.50
CA ASN A 208 7.37 8.93 -33.88
C ASN A 208 6.08 8.38 -34.49
#